data_AF-A0A813I590-F1
#
_entry.id   AF-A0A813I590-F1
#
_cell.length_a   1.000
_cell.length_b   1.000
_cell.length_c   1.000
_cell.angle_alpha   90.00
_cell.angle_beta   90.00
_cell.angle_gamma   90.00
#
_symmetry.space_group_name_H-M   'P 1'
#
loop_
_entity.id
_entity.type
_entity.pdbx_description
1 polymer ?
#
loop_
_entity_poly.entity_id
_entity_poly.type
_entity_poly.pdbx_seq_one_letter_code
_entity_poly.pdbx_strand_id
1 'polypeptide(L)'
;MFQTAQKKAGKSQTLQGQQQQQQGPLDTSVSCTEEEVLPSWGSVGHPNLCKACVFWQVSQESCWKGPSCAFCHFSSGHKIIPVSKNTRKRLSDERQRAASDGPLTEMSYGQFQ
;
A
#
# COMPACT_ATOMS: atom_id res chain seq x y z
N MET A 1 -6.31 27.10 -46.17
CA MET A 1 -7.69 27.51 -45.85
C MET A 1 -8.58 26.30 -46.10
N PHE A 2 -8.99 25.58 -45.05
CA PHE A 2 -9.96 24.49 -45.17
C PHE A 2 -11.05 24.68 -44.13
N GLN A 3 -12.26 24.33 -44.55
CA GLN A 3 -13.53 24.91 -44.12
C GLN A 3 -14.15 24.21 -42.90
N THR A 4 -15.02 24.98 -42.24
CA THR A 4 -15.96 24.72 -41.14
C THR A 4 -16.97 23.58 -41.35
N ALA A 5 -17.45 22.96 -40.24
CA ALA A 5 -18.88 22.77 -39.88
C ALA A 5 -19.05 21.61 -38.86
N GLN A 6 -19.51 21.81 -37.62
CA GLN A 6 -20.88 21.95 -37.08
C GLN A 6 -21.55 20.64 -36.56
N LYS A 7 -21.84 20.66 -35.24
CA LYS A 7 -23.10 20.28 -34.53
C LYS A 7 -23.65 18.85 -34.65
N LYS A 8 -23.99 18.26 -33.49
CA LYS A 8 -25.40 18.14 -33.02
C LYS A 8 -25.52 17.54 -31.61
N ALA A 9 -26.47 18.10 -30.87
CA ALA A 9 -26.95 17.70 -29.56
C ALA A 9 -28.21 16.82 -29.65
N GLY A 10 -28.49 16.06 -28.60
CA GLY A 10 -29.76 15.38 -28.33
C GLY A 10 -29.53 14.05 -27.60
N LYS A 11 -30.33 13.62 -26.63
CA LYS A 11 -31.57 14.12 -26.00
C LYS A 11 -31.70 13.40 -24.66
N SER A 12 -32.16 14.13 -23.66
CA SER A 12 -32.60 13.66 -22.34
C SER A 12 -33.89 12.84 -22.45
N GLN A 13 -33.99 11.75 -21.68
CA GLN A 13 -35.20 10.96 -21.34
C GLN A 13 -34.71 9.84 -20.39
N THR A 14 -35.30 9.42 -19.28
CA THR A 14 -36.60 9.62 -18.63
C THR A 14 -36.42 9.26 -17.14
N LEU A 15 -37.01 10.05 -16.25
CA LEU A 15 -37.17 9.78 -14.82
C LEU A 15 -38.48 9.01 -14.60
N GLN A 16 -38.43 7.93 -13.80
CA GLN A 16 -39.51 7.24 -13.04
C GLN A 16 -38.94 5.86 -12.66
N GLY A 17 -38.95 5.31 -11.44
CA GLY A 17 -39.59 5.60 -10.16
C GLY A 17 -39.61 4.27 -9.37
N GLN A 18 -39.86 4.33 -8.06
CA GLN A 18 -40.13 3.19 -7.15
C GLN A 18 -38.88 2.37 -6.75
N GLN A 19 -38.66 1.93 -5.52
CA GLN A 19 -39.50 1.83 -4.33
C GLN A 19 -38.58 1.67 -3.11
N GLN A 20 -39.08 2.14 -1.98
CA GLN A 20 -38.49 2.17 -0.66
C GLN A 20 -38.27 0.74 -0.12
N GLN A 21 -37.03 0.38 0.23
CA GLN A 21 -36.77 -0.76 1.11
C GLN A 21 -36.06 -0.30 2.38
N GLN A 22 -36.60 -0.81 3.48
CA GLN A 22 -36.41 -0.41 4.87
C GLN A 22 -34.95 -0.62 5.30
N GLN A 23 -34.38 0.38 5.96
CA GLN A 23 -33.13 0.28 6.68
C GLN A 23 -33.39 -0.43 8.00
N GLY A 24 -33.12 -1.74 8.05
CA GLY A 24 -32.99 -2.47 9.30
C GLY A 24 -31.66 -2.11 10.00
N PRO A 25 -31.60 -2.09 11.34
CA PRO A 25 -30.38 -1.82 12.06
C PRO A 25 -29.38 -2.97 11.87
N LEU A 26 -28.32 -2.66 11.14
CA LEU A 26 -26.92 -3.06 11.33
C LEU A 26 -26.67 -4.13 12.40
N ASP A 27 -26.81 -5.41 12.03
CA ASP A 27 -25.95 -6.48 12.56
C ASP A 27 -25.71 -7.48 11.44
N THR A 28 -25.10 -6.99 10.36
CA THR A 28 -24.28 -7.88 9.55
C THR A 28 -23.05 -8.12 10.37
N SER A 29 -23.07 -9.19 11.18
CA SER A 29 -21.86 -9.85 11.60
C SER A 29 -21.12 -10.27 10.33
N VAL A 30 -20.34 -9.35 9.78
CA VAL A 30 -19.29 -9.66 8.83
C VAL A 30 -18.36 -10.52 9.65
N SER A 31 -18.56 -11.85 9.60
CA SER A 31 -17.48 -12.77 9.87
C SER A 31 -16.40 -12.36 8.89
N CYS A 32 -15.45 -11.55 9.36
CA CYS A 32 -14.21 -11.25 8.69
C CYS A 32 -13.51 -12.58 8.50
N THR A 33 -13.86 -13.28 7.43
CA THR A 33 -13.14 -14.43 6.93
C THR A 33 -11.79 -13.89 6.54
N GLU A 34 -10.85 -13.97 7.49
CA GLU A 34 -9.41 -13.87 7.30
C GLU A 34 -9.09 -12.93 6.13
N GLU A 35 -9.35 -11.63 6.31
CA GLU A 35 -8.89 -10.62 5.35
C GLU A 35 -7.39 -10.90 5.19
N GLU A 36 -7.01 -11.42 4.02
CA GLU A 36 -5.63 -11.56 3.60
C GLU A 36 -4.97 -10.20 3.83
N VAL A 37 -4.29 -10.08 4.98
CA VAL A 37 -3.79 -8.79 5.46
C VAL A 37 -2.75 -8.35 4.45
N LEU A 38 -3.14 -7.41 3.59
CA LEU A 38 -2.26 -6.91 2.55
C LEU A 38 -1.07 -6.25 3.26
N PRO A 39 0.18 -6.72 3.01
CA PRO A 39 1.34 -6.22 3.74
C PRO A 39 1.74 -4.80 3.32
N SER A 40 1.15 -4.29 2.22
CA SER A 40 1.36 -2.95 1.71
C SER A 40 0.26 -2.53 0.73
N TRP A 41 0.06 -1.22 0.53
CA TRP A 41 -0.82 -0.70 -0.54
C TRP A 41 -0.41 -1.17 -1.94
N GLY A 42 0.89 -1.36 -2.18
CA GLY A 42 1.40 -1.90 -3.44
C GLY A 42 1.04 -3.36 -3.71
N SER A 43 0.50 -4.06 -2.71
CA SER A 43 0.06 -5.47 -2.83
C SER A 43 -1.34 -5.64 -3.40
N VAL A 44 -2.14 -4.57 -3.55
CA VAL A 44 -3.54 -4.64 -4.05
C VAL A 44 -3.66 -5.29 -5.44
N GLY A 45 -2.63 -5.15 -6.27
CA GLY A 45 -2.58 -5.77 -7.61
C GLY A 45 -1.95 -7.17 -7.65
N HIS A 46 -1.60 -7.78 -6.51
CA HIS A 46 -0.92 -9.07 -6.49
C HIS A 46 -1.86 -10.22 -6.92
N PRO A 47 -1.39 -11.22 -7.70
CA PRO A 47 -0.04 -11.40 -8.25
C PRO A 47 0.24 -10.72 -9.59
N ASN A 48 -0.79 -10.26 -10.30
CA ASN A 48 -0.69 -9.97 -11.74
C ASN A 48 -0.21 -8.55 -12.08
N LEU A 49 -0.61 -7.54 -11.30
CA LEU A 49 -0.39 -6.10 -11.58
C LEU A 49 0.49 -5.40 -10.53
N CYS A 50 1.03 -6.15 -9.56
CA CYS A 50 1.84 -5.57 -8.50
C CYS A 50 3.31 -5.39 -8.89
N LYS A 51 3.97 -4.40 -8.27
CA LYS A 51 5.41 -4.12 -8.44
C LYS A 51 6.13 -4.45 -7.15
N ALA A 52 7.13 -5.33 -7.22
CA ALA A 52 7.86 -5.77 -6.03
C ALA A 52 8.64 -4.64 -5.35
N CYS A 53 8.62 -4.61 -4.03
CA CYS A 53 9.42 -3.70 -3.23
C CYS A 53 10.87 -4.21 -3.16
N VAL A 54 11.78 -3.45 -3.76
CA VAL A 54 13.22 -3.80 -3.80
C VAL A 54 13.82 -3.89 -2.40
N PHE A 55 13.34 -3.08 -1.46
CA PHE A 55 13.79 -3.10 -0.07
C PHE A 55 13.26 -4.36 0.63
N TRP A 56 11.95 -4.62 0.55
CA TRP A 56 11.34 -5.79 1.18
C TRP A 56 11.92 -7.13 0.66
N GLN A 57 12.39 -7.18 -0.59
CA GLN A 57 13.11 -8.34 -1.14
C GLN A 57 14.46 -8.62 -0.46
N VAL A 58 15.11 -7.62 0.14
CA VAL A 58 16.39 -7.76 0.85
C VAL A 58 16.15 -8.13 2.31
N SER A 59 15.25 -7.41 2.98
CA SER A 59 14.81 -7.70 4.35
C SER A 59 13.46 -7.02 4.59
N GLN A 60 12.56 -7.69 5.32
CA GLN A 60 11.27 -7.13 5.74
C GLN A 60 11.45 -5.82 6.52
N GLU A 61 12.56 -5.67 7.22
CA GLU A 61 12.86 -4.52 8.07
C GLU A 61 13.39 -3.31 7.29
N SER A 62 13.80 -3.51 6.03
CA SER A 62 14.48 -2.46 5.26
C SER A 62 13.53 -1.50 4.54
N CYS A 63 12.23 -1.81 4.48
CA CYS A 63 11.23 -0.89 3.96
C CYS A 63 10.71 0.04 5.06
N TRP A 64 11.25 1.25 5.12
CA TRP A 64 10.81 2.32 6.02
C TRP A 64 9.34 2.77 5.85
N LYS A 65 8.69 2.45 4.72
CA LYS A 65 7.29 2.81 4.47
C LYS A 65 6.29 1.85 5.12
N GLY A 66 6.72 0.65 5.49
CA GLY A 66 5.85 -0.37 6.08
C GLY A 66 4.55 -0.59 5.27
N PRO A 67 3.36 -0.60 5.89
CA PRO A 67 2.08 -0.83 5.22
C PRO A 67 1.70 0.23 4.17
N SER A 68 2.27 1.44 4.29
CA SER A 68 2.03 2.54 3.35
C SER A 68 2.89 2.46 2.08
N CYS A 69 3.70 1.40 1.93
CA CYS A 69 4.53 1.22 0.75
C CYS A 69 3.67 1.05 -0.51
N ALA A 70 3.96 1.84 -1.54
CA ALA A 70 3.32 1.73 -2.86
C ALA A 70 3.81 0.52 -3.67
N PHE A 71 4.74 -0.27 -3.11
CA PHE A 71 5.30 -1.47 -3.72
C PHE A 71 4.94 -2.70 -2.91
N CYS A 72 4.73 -3.82 -3.60
CA CYS A 72 4.33 -5.10 -3.06
C CYS A 72 5.38 -5.68 -2.11
N HIS A 73 4.90 -6.11 -0.94
CA HIS A 73 5.69 -6.78 0.10
C HIS A 73 5.51 -8.31 0.11
N PHE A 74 4.81 -8.90 -0.86
CA PHE A 74 4.79 -10.35 -1.01
C PHE A 74 6.13 -10.84 -1.58
N SER A 75 6.76 -11.83 -0.94
CA SER A 75 7.99 -12.46 -1.45
C SER A 75 7.71 -13.52 -2.53
N SER A 76 6.50 -14.09 -2.53
CA SER A 76 6.12 -15.16 -3.44
C SER A 76 5.76 -14.61 -4.83
N GLY A 77 6.30 -15.21 -5.91
CA GLY A 77 5.88 -14.91 -7.28
C GLY A 77 6.60 -13.75 -7.99
N HIS A 78 7.46 -13.00 -7.31
CA HIS A 78 8.27 -11.96 -7.95
C HIS A 78 9.66 -12.48 -8.33
N LYS A 79 10.09 -12.18 -9.57
CA LYS A 79 11.50 -12.34 -9.95
C LYS A 79 12.37 -11.51 -9.00
N ILE A 80 13.42 -12.11 -8.45
CA ILE A 80 14.40 -11.40 -7.63
C ILE A 80 15.02 -10.31 -8.51
N ILE A 81 14.81 -9.04 -8.15
CA ILE A 81 15.39 -7.93 -8.89
C ILE A 81 16.79 -7.71 -8.30
N PRO A 82 17.86 -7.85 -9.10
CA PRO A 82 19.20 -7.59 -8.60
C PRO A 82 19.30 -6.12 -8.21
N VAL A 83 19.51 -5.89 -6.92
CA VAL A 83 19.76 -4.55 -6.36
C VAL A 83 21.10 -4.04 -6.90
N SER A 84 21.14 -2.77 -7.33
CA SER A 84 22.38 -2.16 -7.82
C SER A 84 23.49 -2.20 -6.75
N LYS A 85 24.76 -2.25 -7.16
CA LYS A 85 25.90 -2.22 -6.23
C LYS A 85 25.82 -1.02 -5.27
N ASN A 86 25.40 0.14 -5.77
CA ASN A 86 25.31 1.36 -4.98
C ASN A 86 24.17 1.29 -3.95
N THR A 87 23.01 0.76 -4.35
CA THR A 87 21.88 0.55 -3.44
C THR A 87 22.23 -0.46 -2.35
N ARG A 88 22.92 -1.56 -2.71
CA ARG A 88 23.41 -2.54 -1.72
C ARG A 88 24.36 -1.92 -0.70
N LYS A 89 25.30 -1.07 -1.16
CA LYS A 89 26.21 -0.35 -0.29
C LYS A 89 25.47 0.58 0.67
N ARG A 90 24.55 1.41 0.16
CA ARG A 90 23.72 2.30 1.00
C ARG A 90 22.96 1.55 2.08
N LEU A 91 22.36 0.41 1.75
CA LEU A 91 21.64 -0.42 2.72
C LEU A 91 22.58 -1.02 3.78
N SER A 92 23.78 -1.42 3.38
CA SER A 92 24.81 -1.90 4.31
C SER A 92 25.28 -0.80 5.26
N ASP A 93 25.55 0.39 4.73
CA ASP A 93 26.00 1.56 5.51
C ASP A 93 24.90 2.01 6.49
N GLU A 94 23.64 1.98 6.07
CA GLU A 94 22.48 2.30 6.92
C GLU A 94 22.30 1.29 8.06
N ARG A 95 22.47 -0.01 7.78
CA ARG A 95 22.47 -1.05 8.83
C ARG A 95 23.61 -0.85 9.83
N GLN A 96 24.79 -0.45 9.38
CA GLN A 96 25.91 -0.14 10.27
C GLN A 96 25.63 1.08 11.14
N ARG A 97 25.00 2.13 10.59
CA ARG A 97 24.59 3.32 11.36
C ARG A 97 23.52 2.99 12.40
N ALA A 98 22.48 2.25 12.01
CA ALA A 98 21.44 1.80 12.93
C ALA A 98 21.98 0.87 14.03
N ALA A 99 23.05 0.12 13.77
CA ALA A 99 23.72 -0.68 14.79
C ALA A 99 24.58 0.15 15.75
N SER A 100 25.14 1.28 15.30
CA SER A 100 25.90 2.20 16.15
C SER A 100 25.02 3.15 16.97
N ASP A 101 23.86 3.55 16.43
CA ASP A 101 22.80 4.21 17.19
C ASP A 101 22.06 3.14 18.00
N GLY A 102 22.69 2.68 19.08
CA GLY A 102 22.11 1.69 19.99
C GLY A 102 20.71 2.07 20.44
N PRO A 103 19.89 1.10 20.89
CA PRO A 103 18.56 1.39 21.39
C PRO A 103 18.69 2.46 22.47
N LEU A 104 17.87 3.52 22.37
CA LEU A 104 17.79 4.59 23.35
C LEU A 104 17.17 4.00 24.63
N THR A 105 17.95 3.18 25.32
CA THR A 105 17.57 2.54 26.57
C THR A 105 17.51 3.61 27.63
N GLU A 106 16.30 3.79 28.15
CA GLU A 106 15.99 4.34 29.46
C GLU A 106 16.57 5.72 29.78
N MET A 107 15.80 6.76 29.46
CA MET A 107 15.66 7.83 30.45
C MET A 107 14.90 7.25 31.65
N SER A 108 15.64 6.84 32.67
CA SER A 108 15.12 6.52 34.00
C SER A 108 14.31 7.72 34.51
N TYR A 109 12.98 7.59 34.48
CA TYR A 109 12.09 8.55 35.12
C TYR A 109 12.20 8.34 36.63
N GLY A 110 12.91 9.28 37.26
CA GLY A 110 13.15 9.31 38.69
C GLY A 110 11.87 9.17 39.51
N GLN A 111 11.89 8.17 40.38
CA GLN A 111 10.91 7.94 41.41
C GLN A 111 11.08 8.99 42.51
N PHE A 112 10.27 10.05 42.48
CA PHE A 112 10.07 10.96 43.61
C PHE A 112 9.15 10.28 44.63
N GLN A 113 9.66 10.00 45.83
CA GLN A 113 8.90 9.92 47.08
C GLN A 113 9.73 10.50 48.22
#